data_AF-A0A1Y2N668-F1
#
_entry.id   AF-A0A1Y2N668-F1
#
_cell.length_a   1.000
_cell.length_b   1.000
_cell.length_c   1.000
_cell.angle_alpha   90.00
_cell.angle_beta   90.00
_cell.angle_gamma   90.00
#
_symmetry.space_group_name_H-M   'P 1'
#
loop_
_entity.id
_entity.type
_entity.pdbx_description
1 polymer ?
#
loop_
_entity_poly.entity_id
_entity_poly.type
_entity_poly.pdbx_seq_one_letter_code
_entity_poly.pdbx_strand_id
1 'polypeptide(L)'
;MIPQEVAVAPRATAAARGYGHHHRTATARLLAHLARYPGQLCPFCDRPMFAEPHLNPDGRKPHGDHGVPQALGGTQTSRLAHASCNTSAGAKLGNRLRRRRRELDALGRGRASRVW
;
A
#
# COMPACT_ATOMS: atom_id res chain seq x y z
N MET A 1 -15.06 -41.31 -13.52
CA MET A 1 -15.22 -39.96 -12.93
C MET A 1 -14.05 -39.72 -11.99
N ILE A 2 -13.10 -38.86 -12.37
CA ILE A 2 -12.05 -38.38 -11.46
C ILE A 2 -12.22 -36.86 -11.41
N PRO A 3 -12.54 -36.26 -10.25
CA PRO A 3 -12.64 -34.82 -10.14
C PRO A 3 -11.22 -34.23 -10.21
N GLN A 4 -11.01 -33.33 -11.16
CA GLN A 4 -9.76 -32.57 -11.28
C GLN A 4 -9.71 -31.54 -10.15
N GLU A 5 -8.77 -31.67 -9.23
CA GLU A 5 -8.52 -30.68 -8.18
C GLU A 5 -7.99 -29.39 -8.82
N VAL A 6 -8.75 -28.30 -8.69
CA VAL A 6 -8.31 -26.96 -9.07
C VAL A 6 -7.30 -26.45 -8.05
N ALA A 7 -6.01 -26.67 -8.33
CA ALA A 7 -4.93 -26.15 -7.50
C ALA A 7 -4.98 -24.61 -7.44
N VAL A 8 -5.31 -24.05 -6.27
CA VAL A 8 -5.26 -22.61 -6.02
C VAL A 8 -3.81 -22.19 -5.86
N ALA A 9 -3.31 -21.32 -6.73
CA ALA A 9 -1.95 -20.78 -6.63
C ALA A 9 -1.71 -20.15 -5.23
N PRO A 10 -0.57 -20.44 -4.58
CA PRO A 10 -0.31 -19.95 -3.24
C PRO A 10 -0.24 -18.42 -3.21
N ARG A 11 -0.90 -17.82 -2.22
CA ARG A 11 -0.82 -16.37 -1.98
C ARG A 11 0.62 -15.98 -1.71
N ALA A 12 1.10 -14.93 -2.39
CA ALA A 12 2.43 -14.37 -2.15
C ALA A 12 2.65 -14.09 -0.65
N THR A 13 3.81 -14.48 -0.13
CA THR A 13 4.18 -14.29 1.29
C THR A 13 4.22 -12.80 1.64
N ALA A 14 4.06 -12.46 2.93
CA ALA A 14 4.15 -11.06 3.38
C ALA A 14 5.48 -10.40 2.96
N ALA A 15 6.57 -11.17 2.93
CA ALA A 15 7.86 -10.72 2.43
C ALA A 15 7.84 -10.46 0.91
N ALA A 16 7.27 -11.37 0.11
CA ALA A 16 7.10 -11.18 -1.33
C ALA A 16 6.17 -10.00 -1.67
N ARG A 17 5.28 -9.62 -0.75
CA ARG A 17 4.42 -8.42 -0.84
C ARG A 17 5.08 -7.17 -0.26
N GLY A 18 6.37 -7.22 0.09
CA GLY A 18 7.15 -6.11 0.67
C GLY A 18 6.73 -5.66 2.07
N TYR A 19 5.92 -6.44 2.78
CA TYR A 19 5.59 -6.29 4.21
C TYR A 19 6.43 -7.22 5.09
N GLY A 20 7.65 -7.53 4.64
CA GLY A 20 8.56 -8.45 5.30
C GLY A 20 9.13 -7.92 6.62
N HIS A 21 10.14 -8.62 7.14
CA HIS A 21 10.78 -8.28 8.41
C HIS A 21 11.29 -6.82 8.42
N HIS A 22 11.93 -6.35 7.35
CA HIS A 22 12.41 -4.97 7.22
C HIS A 22 11.31 -3.93 7.39
N HIS A 23 10.15 -4.12 6.75
CA HIS A 23 9.00 -3.23 6.89
C HIS A 23 8.52 -3.15 8.34
N ARG A 24 8.37 -4.31 9.00
CA ARG A 24 7.91 -4.37 10.40
C ARG A 24 8.89 -3.67 11.33
N THR A 25 10.20 -3.91 11.15
CA THR A 25 11.25 -3.29 11.96
C THR A 25 11.31 -1.78 11.75
N ALA A 26 11.22 -1.31 10.50
CA ALA A 26 11.18 0.13 10.19
C ALA A 26 9.94 0.80 10.80
N THR A 27 8.76 0.18 10.63
CA THR A 27 7.50 0.68 11.20
C THR A 27 7.59 0.75 12.73
N ALA A 28 8.14 -0.26 13.39
CA ALA A 28 8.32 -0.27 14.84
C ALA A 28 9.23 0.86 15.34
N ARG A 29 10.34 1.13 14.63
CA ARG A 29 11.25 2.25 14.95
C ARG A 29 10.55 3.60 14.82
N LEU A 30 9.78 3.79 13.75
CA LEU A 30 9.01 5.02 13.55
C LEU A 30 7.94 5.21 14.62
N LEU A 31 7.27 4.15 15.05
CA LEU A 31 6.28 4.20 16.12
C LEU A 31 6.92 4.51 17.47
N ALA A 32 8.10 3.96 17.75
CA ALA A 32 8.87 4.30 18.96
C ALA A 32 9.29 5.78 18.95
N HIS A 33 9.67 6.32 17.78
CA HIS A 33 9.94 7.73 17.61
C HIS A 33 8.68 8.58 17.84
N LEU A 34 7.55 8.20 17.26
CA LEU A 34 6.27 8.89 17.46
C LEU A 34 5.81 8.89 18.92
N ALA A 35 6.04 7.80 19.65
CA ALA A 35 5.73 7.75 21.08
C ALA A 35 6.56 8.74 21.91
N ARG A 36 7.80 9.03 21.50
CA ARG A 36 8.65 10.05 22.14
C ARG A 36 8.29 11.47 21.73
N TYR A 37 7.84 11.64 20.48
CA TYR A 37 7.53 12.93 19.88
C TYR A 37 6.15 12.87 19.22
N PRO A 38 5.07 12.90 20.02
CA PRO A 38 3.70 12.79 19.52
C PRO A 38 3.30 14.02 18.69
N GLY A 39 2.28 13.87 17.86
CA GLY A 39 1.71 14.98 17.09
C GLY A 39 2.30 15.19 15.70
N GLN A 40 3.20 14.31 15.22
CA GLN A 40 3.66 14.34 13.82
C GLN A 40 2.47 14.29 12.87
N LEU A 41 2.50 15.11 11.81
CA LEU A 41 1.37 15.24 10.90
C LEU A 41 1.31 14.07 9.92
N CYS A 42 0.10 13.54 9.71
CA CYS A 42 -0.16 12.55 8.68
C CYS A 42 0.01 13.18 7.28
N PRO A 43 0.81 12.60 6.36
CA PRO A 43 1.14 13.19 5.06
C PRO A 43 -0.03 13.25 4.07
N PHE A 44 -1.20 12.76 4.44
CA PHE A 44 -2.39 12.70 3.58
C PHE A 44 -3.54 13.58 4.06
N CYS A 45 -3.58 13.93 5.34
CA CYS A 45 -4.70 14.67 5.92
C CYS A 45 -4.27 15.78 6.89
N ASP A 46 -2.96 15.94 7.11
CA ASP A 46 -2.35 17.00 7.93
C ASP A 46 -2.82 17.02 9.39
N ARG A 47 -3.44 15.94 9.87
CA ARG A 47 -3.84 15.76 11.28
C ARG A 47 -2.72 15.12 12.08
N PRO A 48 -2.58 15.45 13.38
CA PRO A 48 -1.58 14.84 14.24
C PRO A 48 -1.79 13.32 14.37
N MET A 49 -0.69 12.61 14.49
CA MET A 49 -0.63 11.17 14.75
C MET A 49 -0.13 10.92 16.17
N PHE A 50 -0.62 9.83 16.76
CA PHE A 50 -0.25 9.38 18.10
C PHE A 50 0.06 7.88 18.08
N ALA A 51 0.94 7.41 18.95
CA ALA A 51 1.25 5.98 19.05
C ALA A 51 0.05 5.19 19.61
N GLU A 52 -0.73 5.83 20.47
CA GLU A 52 -1.94 5.33 21.11
C GLU A 52 -3.12 5.35 20.10
N PRO A 53 -3.72 4.20 19.78
CA PRO A 53 -4.75 4.12 18.75
C PRO A 53 -5.95 5.03 18.99
N HIS A 54 -6.42 5.13 20.24
CA HIS A 54 -7.63 5.88 20.61
C HIS A 54 -7.48 7.41 20.48
N LEU A 55 -6.26 7.94 20.36
CA LEU A 55 -6.00 9.35 20.12
C LEU A 55 -6.03 9.73 18.63
N ASN A 56 -6.01 8.74 17.74
CA ASN A 56 -6.05 8.97 16.30
C ASN A 56 -7.49 9.07 15.80
N PRO A 57 -7.79 9.89 14.76
CA PRO A 57 -9.14 10.07 14.24
C PRO A 57 -9.81 8.78 13.73
N ASP A 58 -9.02 7.78 13.33
CA ASP A 58 -9.51 6.49 12.87
C ASP A 58 -9.44 5.38 13.93
N GLY A 59 -9.11 5.74 15.18
CA GLY A 59 -9.03 4.82 16.32
C GLY A 59 -7.97 3.73 16.17
N ARG A 60 -7.00 3.92 15.26
CA ARG A 60 -6.01 2.91 14.89
C ARG A 60 -4.59 3.42 15.10
N LYS A 61 -3.67 2.48 15.31
CA LYS A 61 -2.24 2.78 15.30
C LYS A 61 -1.82 3.27 13.90
N PRO A 62 -0.94 4.28 13.80
CA PRO A 62 -0.37 4.66 12.52
C PRO A 62 0.35 3.48 11.85
N HIS A 63 0.24 3.41 10.52
CA HIS A 63 0.86 2.39 9.70
C HIS A 63 2.14 2.93 9.06
N GLY A 64 3.09 2.02 8.82
CA GLY A 64 4.25 2.31 7.98
C GLY A 64 3.80 2.62 6.55
N ASP A 65 4.26 3.76 6.04
CA ASP A 65 4.04 4.19 4.67
C ASP A 65 5.36 4.32 3.91
N HIS A 66 5.30 4.09 2.61
CA HIS A 66 6.43 4.24 1.70
C HIS A 66 6.33 5.61 1.03
N GLY A 67 7.33 6.48 1.20
CA GLY A 67 7.35 7.79 0.54
C GLY A 67 7.22 7.69 -0.98
N VAL A 68 7.83 6.65 -1.57
CA VAL A 68 7.50 6.18 -2.93
C VAL A 68 6.57 4.98 -2.78
N PRO A 69 5.36 4.99 -3.38
CA PRO A 69 4.45 3.85 -3.28
C PRO A 69 5.07 2.55 -3.79
N GLN A 70 4.80 1.44 -3.11
CA GLN A 70 5.28 0.12 -3.50
C GLN A 70 4.85 -0.29 -4.92
N ALA A 71 3.62 0.10 -5.32
CA ALA A 71 3.12 -0.15 -6.67
C ALA A 71 3.92 0.58 -7.78
N LEU A 72 4.77 1.54 -7.39
CA LEU A 72 5.68 2.28 -8.27
C LEU A 72 7.16 1.89 -8.03
N GLY A 73 7.42 0.80 -7.30
CA GLY A 73 8.77 0.29 -7.04
C GLY A 73 9.40 0.77 -5.72
N GLY A 74 8.65 1.46 -4.85
CA GLY A 74 9.15 1.83 -3.53
C GLY A 74 9.35 0.61 -2.61
N THR A 75 10.47 0.58 -1.90
CA THR A 75 10.89 -0.56 -1.06
C THR A 75 11.10 -0.20 0.42
N GLN A 76 11.17 1.08 0.74
CA GLN A 76 11.50 1.56 2.08
C GLN A 76 10.29 2.19 2.76
N THR A 77 9.99 1.71 3.97
CA THR A 77 9.08 2.39 4.90
C THR A 77 9.81 3.59 5.50
N SER A 78 9.41 4.79 5.10
CA SER A 78 10.13 6.02 5.43
C SER A 78 9.34 6.96 6.35
N ARG A 79 8.03 6.72 6.52
CA ARG A 79 7.15 7.58 7.33
C ARG A 79 5.96 6.80 7.89
N LEU A 80 5.19 7.45 8.76
CA LEU A 80 3.91 6.95 9.25
C LEU A 80 2.74 7.70 8.61
N ALA A 81 1.58 7.05 8.59
CA ALA A 81 0.30 7.65 8.22
C ALA A 81 -0.83 7.00 9.02
N HIS A 82 -1.95 7.71 9.19
CA HIS A 82 -3.19 7.08 9.69
C HIS A 82 -3.57 5.87 8.82
N ALA A 83 -4.06 4.80 9.45
CA ALA A 83 -4.32 3.52 8.80
C ALA A 83 -5.35 3.66 7.67
N SER A 84 -6.40 4.43 7.91
CA SER A 84 -7.45 4.75 6.94
C SER A 84 -6.91 5.56 5.76
N CYS A 85 -6.10 6.60 6.02
CA CYS A 85 -5.48 7.43 5.00
C CYS A 85 -4.54 6.62 4.10
N ASN A 86 -3.66 5.81 4.70
CA ASN A 86 -2.71 4.97 3.97
C ASN A 86 -3.45 3.98 3.05
N THR A 87 -4.46 3.29 3.59
CA THR A 87 -5.31 2.36 2.82
C THR A 87 -5.99 3.06 1.64
N SER A 88 -6.57 4.24 1.89
CA SER A 88 -7.26 5.03 0.86
C SER A 88 -6.30 5.48 -0.26
N ALA A 89 -5.10 5.96 0.10
CA ALA A 89 -4.08 6.37 -0.86
C ALA A 89 -3.65 5.20 -1.76
N GLY A 90 -3.35 4.03 -1.16
CA GLY A 90 -3.02 2.82 -1.89
C GLY A 90 -4.13 2.35 -2.84
N ALA A 91 -5.38 2.38 -2.38
CA ALA A 91 -6.54 2.02 -3.21
C ALA A 91 -6.73 2.98 -4.40
N LYS A 92 -6.62 4.29 -4.17
CA LYS A 92 -6.71 5.31 -5.23
C LYS A 92 -5.62 5.12 -6.29
N LEU A 93 -4.37 4.91 -5.87
CA LEU A 93 -3.27 4.65 -6.80
C LEU A 93 -3.50 3.34 -7.58
N GLY A 94 -3.86 2.26 -6.90
CA GLY A 94 -4.16 0.98 -7.55
C GLY A 94 -5.27 1.08 -8.59
N ASN A 95 -6.33 1.84 -8.31
CA ASN A 95 -7.40 2.13 -9.28
C ASN A 95 -6.88 2.88 -10.52
N ARG A 96 -6.02 3.90 -10.34
CA ARG A 96 -5.41 4.64 -11.44
C ARG A 96 -4.52 3.74 -12.31
N LEU A 97 -3.68 2.91 -11.69
CA LEU A 97 -2.81 1.98 -12.42
C LEU A 97 -3.61 0.94 -13.22
N ARG A 98 -4.68 0.39 -12.65
CA ARG A 98 -5.58 -0.52 -13.37
C ARG A 98 -6.27 0.15 -14.55
N ARG A 99 -6.75 1.40 -14.38
CA ARG A 99 -7.34 2.18 -15.48
C ARG A 99 -6.32 2.40 -16.60
N ARG A 100 -5.11 2.84 -16.25
CA ARG A 100 -4.04 3.07 -17.22
C ARG A 100 -3.66 1.80 -17.99
N ARG A 101 -3.57 0.65 -17.31
CA ARG A 101 -3.34 -0.63 -17.97
C ARG A 101 -4.41 -0.92 -19.02
N ARG A 102 -5.69 -0.79 -18.67
CA ARG A 102 -6.81 -1.02 -19.61
C ARG A 102 -6.76 -0.11 -20.83
N GLU A 103 -6.38 1.15 -20.65
CA GLU A 103 -6.20 2.11 -21.76
C GLU A 103 -5.06 1.69 -22.69
N LEU A 104 -3.92 1.31 -22.13
CA LEU A 104 -2.79 0.81 -22.92
C LEU A 104 -3.15 -0.46 -23.69
N ASP A 105 -3.87 -1.39 -23.06
CA ASP A 105 -4.34 -2.61 -23.71
C ASP A 105 -5.33 -2.32 -24.85
N ALA A 106 -6.22 -1.32 -24.67
CA ALA A 106 -7.15 -0.89 -25.71
C ALA A 106 -6.42 -0.23 -26.90
N LEU A 107 -5.41 0.61 -26.65
CA LEU A 107 -4.55 1.18 -27.69
C LEU A 107 -3.72 0.12 -28.42
N GLY A 108 -3.28 -0.92 -27.71
CA GLY A 108 -2.60 -2.08 -28.28
C GLY A 108 -3.52 -2.87 -29.21
N ARG A 109 -4.73 -3.20 -28.77
CA ARG A 109 -5.75 -3.90 -29.57
C ARG A 109 -6.20 -3.09 -30.80
N GLY A 110 -6.34 -1.76 -30.66
CA GLY A 110 -6.73 -0.88 -31.77
C GLY A 110 -5.69 -0.70 -32.89
N ARG A 111 -4.42 -1.10 -32.65
CA ARG A 111 -3.38 -1.14 -33.69
C ARG A 111 -3.37 -2.44 -34.50
N ALA A 112 -3.78 -3.55 -33.90
CA ALA A 112 -3.85 -4.84 -34.61
C ALA A 112 -5.03 -4.95 -35.59
N SER A 113 -6.06 -4.11 -35.45
CA SER A 113 -7.28 -4.15 -36.28
C SER A 113 -7.27 -3.20 -37.49
N ARG A 114 -6.14 -2.57 -37.81
CA ARG A 114 -5.96 -1.73 -39.01
C ARG A 114 -4.86 -2.32 -39.90
N VAL A 115 -5.17 -3.46 -40.49
CA VAL A 115 -4.45 -3.96 -41.67
C VAL A 115 -5.55 -4.14 -42.71
N TRP A 116 -5.59 -3.21 -43.67
CA TRP A 116 -6.41 -3.28 -44.87
C TRP A 116 -5.58 -3.97 -45.96
#